data_AF-A0A7W9M0V1-F1
#
_entry.id   AF-A0A7W9M0V1-F1
#
_cell.length_a   1.000
_cell.length_b   1.000
_cell.length_c   1.000
_cell.angle_alpha   90.00
_cell.angle_beta   90.00
_cell.angle_gamma   90.00
#
_symmetry.space_group_name_H-M   'P 1'
#
loop_
_entity.id
_entity.type
_entity.pdbx_description
1 polymer ?
#
loop_
_entity_poly.entity_id
_entity_poly.type
_entity_poly.pdbx_seq_one_letter_code
_entity_poly.pdbx_strand_id
1 'polypeptide(L)'
;MLVAGTQVGATANVPATAENLQAWQAMMAKNVNSLTEGCATADYPSMAWEKIECVAPPSVPMAPKAPDPTPLNIGEGAGVVAEMPAAQPITQATGSFDMNGSTGPISVKSPVPGHGVVTNAYTLQLNTEFFKTSLCALGPELCRGWQQFVFANDGTTGGKVFIEYWLLSYKDDPLGTCPDSPGMGLNWESVTIGGKLSCYLKSAAAPVPNMPLMRDAMSNYRLVGDIVQNVATFMNGTRLYLAPGPNVFGPKPAWTMVEYNVFGYGDGSVAEFNLGADFRVRTDIVNGTTVEPKCVAAGFSSESNNLNFVLPKPPRIQPGPAILFHEKMINLDDPENRLTGACNAATTIGDTHQVTFGGLLYDFQATGDFVEAQVGTAFEVQTRKTSGGQRWPNTSVNQSVATRMGSTRVAICEGTRLVVDGRTTTLVPGDTLSLPSGVQIRNVEGAYHVKDQAGNSIRVTPNRTATPHHVNLDVGLATWPTTVRGLLGHPDNNPAALQGKDGHVFYVPVSFNDLYNVFGPSWRVAPIASLLQPCNAVASGIPSAPFHIDSLDYWTWASADRVCQNAGVPPAWRDSCVLDVAVLGSAAAAAVYVGREPPVRDNNPRVRPPCSPAGCSLSGQQPPR
;
A
#
# COMPACT_ATOMS: atom_id res chain seq x y z
N MET A 1 -19.93 59.21 33.66
CA MET A 1 -19.74 58.51 32.37
C MET A 1 -18.28 58.14 32.26
N LEU A 2 -17.97 56.84 32.35
CA LEU A 2 -16.72 56.19 31.93
C LEU A 2 -16.97 54.70 32.12
N VAL A 3 -17.42 54.02 31.06
CA VAL A 3 -17.54 52.56 31.03
C VAL A 3 -16.32 52.04 30.29
N ALA A 4 -15.66 51.09 30.95
CA ALA A 4 -14.37 50.52 30.61
C ALA A 4 -14.37 49.84 29.24
N GLY A 5 -13.28 50.06 28.49
CA GLY A 5 -12.95 49.30 27.30
C GLY A 5 -12.58 47.87 27.67
N THR A 6 -13.18 46.92 26.96
CA THR A 6 -12.78 45.51 26.94
C THR A 6 -11.41 45.40 26.25
N GLN A 7 -10.40 44.99 27.00
CA GLN A 7 -9.10 44.61 26.44
C GLN A 7 -9.26 43.34 25.59
N VAL A 8 -8.77 43.43 24.35
CA VAL A 8 -8.51 42.30 23.46
C VAL A 8 -7.44 41.44 24.13
N GLY A 9 -7.77 40.18 24.44
CA GLY A 9 -6.86 39.25 25.08
C GLY A 9 -5.64 38.98 24.20
N ALA A 10 -4.45 39.17 24.75
CA ALA A 10 -3.20 38.75 24.15
C ALA A 10 -3.23 37.23 23.93
N THR A 11 -3.04 36.79 22.69
CA THR A 11 -2.85 35.39 22.33
C THR A 11 -1.59 34.88 23.04
N ALA A 12 -1.74 33.94 23.97
CA ALA A 12 -0.61 33.24 24.56
C ALA A 12 0.21 32.57 23.44
N ASN A 13 1.54 32.66 23.50
CA ASN A 13 2.45 31.91 22.64
C ASN A 13 2.33 30.41 22.97
N VAL A 14 1.34 29.75 22.38
CA VAL A 14 1.19 28.30 22.50
C VAL A 14 2.29 27.65 21.66
N PRO A 15 3.15 26.77 22.20
CA PRO A 15 4.19 26.10 21.43
C PRO A 15 3.60 25.30 20.25
N ALA A 16 4.25 25.34 19.09
CA ALA A 16 3.88 24.56 17.92
C ALA A 16 4.26 23.09 18.12
N THR A 17 3.45 22.35 18.88
CA THR A 17 3.50 20.88 18.95
C THR A 17 2.64 20.29 17.83
N ALA A 18 2.89 19.03 17.44
CA ALA A 18 2.08 18.35 16.43
C ALA A 18 0.58 18.35 16.79
N GLU A 19 0.25 18.14 18.07
CA GLU A 19 -1.12 18.16 18.59
C GLU A 19 -1.76 19.55 18.48
N ASN A 20 -1.05 20.60 18.90
CA ASN A 20 -1.56 21.97 18.84
C ASN A 20 -1.74 22.46 17.40
N LEU A 21 -0.81 22.09 16.51
CA LEU A 21 -0.93 22.39 15.08
C LEU A 21 -2.15 21.68 14.48
N GLN A 22 -2.36 20.40 14.78
CA GLN A 22 -3.52 19.66 14.29
C GLN A 22 -4.84 20.25 14.78
N ALA A 23 -4.92 20.62 16.07
CA ALA A 23 -6.09 21.27 16.64
C ALA A 23 -6.35 22.64 16.01
N TRP A 24 -5.31 23.46 15.83
CA TRP A 24 -5.38 24.76 15.17
C TRP A 24 -5.88 24.63 13.72
N GLN A 25 -5.32 23.70 12.95
CA GLN A 25 -5.72 23.43 11.57
C GLN A 25 -7.20 23.04 11.46
N ALA A 26 -7.67 22.15 12.33
CA ALA A 26 -9.07 21.74 12.38
C ALA A 26 -10.02 22.91 12.68
N MET A 27 -9.57 23.91 13.46
CA MET A 27 -10.33 25.13 13.70
C MET A 27 -10.29 26.10 12.50
N MET A 28 -9.12 26.28 11.88
CA MET A 28 -8.97 27.14 10.69
C MET A 28 -9.84 26.65 9.52
N ALA A 29 -9.91 25.33 9.31
CA ALA A 29 -10.78 24.71 8.30
C ALA A 29 -12.27 25.04 8.51
N LYS A 30 -12.73 25.13 9.77
CA LYS A 30 -14.12 25.54 10.07
C LYS A 30 -14.38 27.01 9.80
N ASN A 31 -13.36 27.85 9.92
CA ASN A 31 -13.45 29.30 9.75
C ASN A 31 -13.34 29.76 8.29
N VAL A 32 -13.19 28.84 7.32
CA VAL A 32 -13.08 29.18 5.89
C VAL A 32 -14.29 29.99 5.38
N ASN A 33 -15.48 29.79 5.95
CA ASN A 33 -16.70 30.52 5.57
C ASN A 33 -16.62 32.05 5.78
N SER A 34 -15.63 32.57 6.53
CA SER A 34 -15.39 34.02 6.62
C SER A 34 -14.73 34.61 5.38
N LEU A 35 -14.22 33.77 4.47
CA LEU A 35 -13.62 34.18 3.21
C LEU A 35 -14.71 34.15 2.12
N THR A 36 -15.22 35.33 1.76
CA THR A 36 -16.24 35.44 0.71
C THR A 36 -15.66 35.23 -0.68
N GLU A 37 -14.44 35.72 -0.94
CA GLU A 37 -13.69 35.61 -2.21
C GLU A 37 -12.19 35.86 -1.97
N GLY A 38 -11.34 35.27 -2.81
CA GLY A 38 -9.88 35.48 -2.86
C GLY A 38 -9.05 34.46 -2.07
N CYS A 39 -7.76 34.38 -2.41
CA CYS A 39 -6.80 33.50 -1.76
C CYS A 39 -6.46 34.02 -0.36
N ALA A 40 -6.03 33.14 0.54
CA ALA A 40 -5.70 33.53 1.91
C ALA A 40 -4.55 32.72 2.51
N THR A 41 -3.90 33.29 3.52
CA THR A 41 -2.94 32.59 4.37
C THR A 41 -3.27 32.77 5.85
N ALA A 42 -2.73 31.90 6.69
CA ALA A 42 -2.75 32.08 8.13
C ALA A 42 -1.46 31.53 8.74
N ASP A 43 -0.91 32.24 9.71
CA ASP A 43 0.27 31.83 10.46
C ASP A 43 -0.13 31.44 11.90
N TYR A 44 0.34 30.29 12.37
CA TYR A 44 0.10 29.83 13.73
C TYR A 44 0.72 30.81 14.77
N PRO A 45 0.03 31.13 15.89
CA PRO A 45 -1.24 30.58 16.34
C PRO A 45 -2.48 31.42 15.96
N SER A 46 -2.39 32.29 14.95
CA SER A 46 -3.50 33.17 14.53
C SER A 46 -4.72 32.37 14.09
N MET A 47 -5.90 32.75 14.56
CA MET A 47 -7.18 32.14 14.19
C MET A 47 -7.88 32.84 13.01
N ALA A 48 -7.20 33.82 12.40
CA ALA A 48 -7.73 34.65 11.35
C ALA A 48 -7.02 34.37 10.02
N TRP A 49 -7.81 34.34 8.95
CA TRP A 49 -7.31 34.30 7.58
C TRP A 49 -6.93 35.71 7.11
N GLU A 50 -5.73 35.84 6.57
CA GLU A 50 -5.24 37.03 5.90
C GLU A 50 -5.39 36.88 4.39
N LYS A 51 -6.15 37.77 3.76
CA LYS A 51 -6.34 37.75 2.30
C LYS A 51 -5.04 38.08 1.58
N ILE A 52 -4.75 37.34 0.52
CA ILE A 52 -3.62 37.56 -0.38
C ILE A 52 -4.11 37.58 -1.83
N GLU A 53 -3.28 38.13 -2.72
CA GLU A 53 -3.55 38.08 -4.15
C GLU A 53 -3.41 36.64 -4.67
N CYS A 54 -4.40 36.17 -5.41
CA CYS A 54 -4.27 34.91 -6.15
C CYS A 54 -3.39 35.11 -7.39
N VAL A 55 -2.69 34.05 -7.80
CA VAL A 55 -1.91 34.01 -9.03
C VAL A 55 -2.52 33.05 -10.04
N ALA A 56 -2.05 33.10 -11.28
CA ALA A 56 -2.41 32.11 -12.29
C ALA A 56 -1.91 30.70 -11.87
N PRO A 57 -2.74 29.64 -12.04
CA PRO A 57 -2.31 28.26 -11.81
C PRO A 57 -1.18 27.85 -12.79
N PRO A 58 -0.53 26.68 -12.59
CA PRO A 58 0.36 26.12 -13.61
C PRO A 58 -0.36 25.98 -14.97
N SER A 59 0.36 26.22 -16.06
CA SER A 59 -0.20 26.08 -17.41
C SER A 59 -0.55 24.62 -17.72
N VAL A 60 0.29 23.68 -17.31
CA VAL A 60 0.07 22.25 -17.58
C VAL A 60 -0.96 21.63 -16.64
N PRO A 61 -1.88 20.82 -17.18
CA PRO A 61 -2.90 20.13 -16.39
C PRO A 61 -2.33 18.94 -15.61
N MET A 62 -2.99 18.58 -14.51
CA MET A 62 -2.79 17.29 -13.83
C MET A 62 -3.70 16.25 -14.51
N ALA A 63 -3.13 15.42 -15.37
CA ALA A 63 -3.88 14.63 -16.32
C ALA A 63 -4.62 13.45 -15.67
N PRO A 64 -5.84 13.11 -16.13
CA PRO A 64 -6.58 11.94 -15.68
C PRO A 64 -5.96 10.66 -16.22
N LYS A 65 -6.05 9.59 -15.42
CA LYS A 65 -5.68 8.23 -15.83
C LYS A 65 -6.35 7.84 -17.16
N ALA A 66 -5.55 7.32 -18.08
CA ALA A 66 -6.03 6.76 -19.34
C ALA A 66 -6.69 5.37 -19.17
N PRO A 67 -7.59 4.94 -20.09
CA PRO A 67 -8.35 3.69 -19.95
C PRO A 67 -7.59 2.35 -20.02
N ASP A 68 -6.34 2.30 -20.52
CA ASP A 68 -5.61 1.03 -20.85
C ASP A 68 -4.07 1.20 -20.90
N PRO A 69 -3.31 0.09 -20.87
CA PRO A 69 -2.84 -0.58 -19.66
C PRO A 69 -1.75 0.23 -18.94
N THR A 70 -1.76 0.11 -17.62
CA THR A 70 -1.00 0.98 -16.72
C THR A 70 0.28 0.30 -16.24
N PRO A 71 1.43 0.99 -16.20
CA PRO A 71 2.65 0.50 -15.56
C PRO A 71 2.47 0.15 -14.08
N LEU A 72 3.50 -0.46 -13.48
CA LEU A 72 3.52 -0.87 -12.07
C LEU A 72 3.90 0.25 -11.09
N ASN A 73 4.33 1.40 -11.60
CA ASN A 73 4.78 2.55 -10.80
C ASN A 73 3.60 3.15 -10.04
N ILE A 74 3.85 3.74 -8.86
CA ILE A 74 2.75 4.31 -8.07
C ILE A 74 2.17 5.53 -8.80
N GLY A 75 0.88 5.50 -9.11
CA GLY A 75 0.24 6.42 -10.06
C GLY A 75 0.03 5.75 -11.42
N GLU A 76 -0.37 6.53 -12.43
CA GLU A 76 -0.88 5.99 -13.70
C GLU A 76 -1.93 4.90 -13.50
N GLY A 77 -2.68 4.91 -12.39
CA GLY A 77 -3.67 3.87 -12.07
C GLY A 77 -3.19 2.64 -11.31
N ALA A 78 -1.93 2.57 -10.92
CA ALA A 78 -1.43 1.65 -9.91
C ALA A 78 -1.14 2.44 -8.63
N GLY A 79 -2.14 2.65 -7.78
CA GLY A 79 -2.00 3.41 -6.53
C GLY A 79 -2.79 2.78 -5.39
N VAL A 80 -3.08 3.59 -4.38
CA VAL A 80 -3.98 3.22 -3.28
C VAL A 80 -4.97 4.35 -3.07
N VAL A 81 -6.25 3.99 -2.98
CA VAL A 81 -7.34 4.93 -2.66
C VAL A 81 -8.08 4.47 -1.41
N ALA A 82 -8.62 5.45 -0.66
CA ALA A 82 -9.48 5.19 0.48
C ALA A 82 -10.93 5.24 0.03
N GLU A 83 -11.66 4.12 0.13
CA GLU A 83 -13.06 3.99 -0.25
C GLU A 83 -13.98 3.94 0.98
N MET A 84 -14.99 4.82 0.99
CA MET A 84 -16.09 4.82 1.95
C MET A 84 -17.34 4.14 1.38
N PRO A 85 -18.22 3.58 2.24
CA PRO A 85 -19.54 3.13 1.80
C PRO A 85 -20.31 4.26 1.11
N ALA A 86 -21.04 3.96 0.04
CA ALA A 86 -21.81 4.95 -0.72
C ALA A 86 -22.84 5.75 0.11
N ALA A 87 -23.31 5.18 1.22
CA ALA A 87 -24.20 5.87 2.17
C ALA A 87 -23.50 6.93 3.03
N GLN A 88 -22.17 7.02 2.97
CA GLN A 88 -21.32 7.88 3.78
C GLN A 88 -20.27 8.59 2.90
N PRO A 89 -20.71 9.38 1.91
CA PRO A 89 -19.81 10.03 0.97
C PRO A 89 -18.79 10.93 1.68
N ILE A 90 -17.61 11.03 1.10
CA ILE A 90 -16.52 11.88 1.55
C ILE A 90 -16.93 13.33 1.29
N THR A 91 -16.82 14.18 2.31
CA THR A 91 -17.06 15.64 2.17
C THR A 91 -15.77 16.44 2.16
N GLN A 92 -14.75 15.91 2.82
CA GLN A 92 -13.42 16.47 2.88
C GLN A 92 -12.43 15.32 3.09
N ALA A 93 -11.22 15.44 2.55
CA ALA A 93 -10.13 14.54 2.86
C ALA A 93 -8.84 15.33 3.06
N THR A 94 -7.94 14.75 3.85
CA THR A 94 -6.60 15.31 4.11
C THR A 94 -5.54 14.28 3.73
N GLY A 95 -4.69 14.65 2.79
CA GLY A 95 -3.46 13.95 2.48
C GLY A 95 -2.32 14.40 3.37
N SER A 96 -1.53 13.46 3.88
CA SER A 96 -0.42 13.72 4.80
C SER A 96 0.65 12.63 4.78
N PHE A 97 1.73 12.85 5.53
CA PHE A 97 2.83 11.89 5.68
C PHE A 97 3.05 11.51 7.14
N ASP A 98 3.20 10.20 7.39
CA ASP A 98 3.68 9.66 8.67
C ASP A 98 5.13 9.21 8.50
N MET A 99 6.05 9.96 9.09
CA MET A 99 7.48 9.69 8.94
C MET A 99 8.01 8.69 9.97
N ASN A 100 7.17 8.17 10.86
CA ASN A 100 7.58 7.19 11.87
C ASN A 100 8.04 5.89 11.21
N GLY A 101 9.26 5.44 11.53
CA GLY A 101 9.84 4.20 11.01
C GLY A 101 10.51 4.33 9.64
N SER A 102 10.31 5.43 8.94
CA SER A 102 11.03 5.72 7.69
C SER A 102 12.41 6.29 7.99
N THR A 103 13.45 5.89 7.24
CA THR A 103 14.84 6.33 7.50
C THR A 103 15.61 6.77 6.25
N GLY A 104 15.16 6.42 5.05
CA GLY A 104 15.86 6.71 3.81
C GLY A 104 16.00 8.20 3.46
N PRO A 105 17.07 8.62 2.76
CA PRO A 105 17.18 9.98 2.25
C PRO A 105 16.10 10.23 1.18
N ILE A 106 15.53 11.44 1.17
CA ILE A 106 14.48 11.82 0.21
C ILE A 106 14.96 13.01 -0.62
N SER A 107 14.96 12.81 -1.92
CA SER A 107 15.01 13.84 -2.95
C SER A 107 14.10 13.40 -4.10
N VAL A 108 13.53 14.38 -4.77
CA VAL A 108 12.62 14.17 -5.91
C VAL A 108 13.01 15.10 -7.03
N LYS A 109 12.79 14.67 -8.26
CA LYS A 109 12.85 15.51 -9.45
C LYS A 109 11.75 15.10 -10.42
N SER A 110 11.31 16.04 -11.23
CA SER A 110 10.29 15.78 -12.25
C SER A 110 10.50 16.70 -13.46
N PRO A 111 10.13 16.28 -14.67
CA PRO A 111 10.02 17.17 -15.82
C PRO A 111 9.07 18.34 -15.55
N VAL A 112 9.55 19.57 -15.75
CA VAL A 112 8.76 20.80 -15.73
C VAL A 112 8.70 21.36 -17.16
N PRO A 113 7.51 21.63 -17.70
CA PRO A 113 7.33 22.20 -19.04
C PRO A 113 8.15 23.47 -19.25
N GLY A 114 8.95 23.51 -20.32
CA GLY A 114 9.83 24.64 -20.63
C GLY A 114 11.13 24.71 -19.80
N HIS A 115 11.29 23.85 -18.78
CA HIS A 115 12.44 23.88 -17.86
C HIS A 115 13.23 22.56 -17.78
N GLY A 116 12.74 21.47 -18.41
CA GLY A 116 13.39 20.17 -18.37
C GLY A 116 13.22 19.48 -17.02
N VAL A 117 14.13 18.58 -16.65
CA VAL A 117 14.05 17.88 -15.35
C VAL A 117 14.55 18.80 -14.23
N VAL A 118 13.70 19.08 -13.25
CA VAL A 118 13.97 20.01 -12.16
C VAL A 118 13.91 19.31 -10.81
N THR A 119 14.91 19.52 -9.96
CA THR A 119 14.94 19.03 -8.57
C THR A 119 13.88 19.73 -7.73
N ASN A 120 13.25 19.00 -6.81
CA ASN A 120 12.10 19.45 -6.03
C ASN A 120 10.88 19.81 -6.87
N ALA A 121 10.83 19.46 -8.16
CA ALA A 121 9.58 19.51 -8.90
C ALA A 121 8.73 18.28 -8.58
N TYR A 122 7.51 18.51 -8.13
CA TYR A 122 6.51 17.47 -7.82
C TYR A 122 5.14 18.11 -7.65
N THR A 123 4.10 17.27 -7.62
CA THR A 123 2.78 17.65 -7.13
C THR A 123 2.38 16.78 -5.95
N LEU A 124 1.67 17.38 -4.99
CA LEU A 124 0.79 16.64 -4.10
C LEU A 124 -0.59 16.73 -4.73
N GLN A 125 -1.18 15.59 -5.05
CA GLN A 125 -2.52 15.54 -5.63
C GLN A 125 -3.44 14.78 -4.70
N LEU A 126 -4.60 15.38 -4.41
CA LEU A 126 -5.71 14.73 -3.74
C LEU A 126 -6.86 14.67 -4.73
N ASN A 127 -7.15 13.46 -5.22
CA ASN A 127 -8.06 13.25 -6.34
C ASN A 127 -9.31 12.51 -5.88
N THR A 128 -10.46 12.94 -6.39
CA THR A 128 -11.73 12.20 -6.33
C THR A 128 -11.71 10.99 -7.27
N GLU A 129 -12.64 10.04 -7.14
CA GLU A 129 -12.94 9.14 -8.26
C GLU A 129 -13.56 9.89 -9.45
N PHE A 130 -13.63 9.22 -10.59
CA PHE A 130 -14.46 9.69 -11.69
C PHE A 130 -15.94 9.48 -11.36
N PHE A 131 -16.70 10.56 -11.25
CA PHE A 131 -18.10 10.55 -10.82
C PHE A 131 -19.06 11.02 -11.92
N LYS A 132 -20.36 10.78 -11.71
CA LYS A 132 -21.42 11.22 -12.61
C LYS A 132 -21.74 12.70 -12.37
N THR A 133 -21.90 13.47 -13.44
CA THR A 133 -22.23 14.91 -13.35
C THR A 133 -23.28 15.31 -14.38
N SER A 134 -24.09 16.32 -14.05
CA SER A 134 -25.12 16.91 -14.93
C SER A 134 -24.51 17.71 -16.09
N LEU A 135 -23.24 18.09 -16.00
CA LEU A 135 -22.52 18.78 -17.07
C LEU A 135 -22.23 17.87 -18.27
N CYS A 136 -22.41 16.56 -18.14
CA CYS A 136 -22.12 15.59 -19.20
C CYS A 136 -23.24 15.50 -20.25
N ALA A 137 -23.00 16.05 -21.44
CA ALA A 137 -23.96 16.06 -22.55
C ALA A 137 -24.26 14.67 -23.14
N LEU A 138 -23.28 13.75 -23.14
CA LEU A 138 -23.43 12.36 -23.63
C LEU A 138 -24.09 11.41 -22.62
N GLY A 139 -24.52 11.92 -21.47
CA GLY A 139 -25.00 11.11 -20.35
C GLY A 139 -23.86 10.54 -19.49
N PRO A 140 -24.17 10.13 -18.25
CA PRO A 140 -23.17 9.82 -17.21
C PRO A 140 -22.38 8.52 -17.43
N GLU A 141 -22.77 7.70 -18.42
CA GLU A 141 -22.08 6.45 -18.77
C GLU A 141 -20.94 6.66 -19.77
N LEU A 142 -20.95 7.78 -20.51
CA LEU A 142 -19.97 8.10 -21.56
C LEU A 142 -19.11 9.32 -21.24
N CYS A 143 -19.56 10.16 -20.31
CA CYS A 143 -18.80 11.30 -19.77
C CYS A 143 -18.81 11.26 -18.24
N ARG A 144 -17.68 11.63 -17.62
CA ARG A 144 -17.53 11.67 -16.16
C ARG A 144 -16.90 12.96 -15.68
N GLY A 145 -17.33 13.42 -14.51
CA GLY A 145 -16.68 14.50 -13.78
C GLY A 145 -15.49 13.95 -12.98
N TRP A 146 -14.47 14.79 -12.81
CA TRP A 146 -13.35 14.50 -11.92
C TRP A 146 -12.83 15.81 -11.32
N GLN A 147 -12.51 15.79 -10.04
CA GLN A 147 -12.03 16.96 -9.30
C GLN A 147 -10.75 16.61 -8.54
N GLN A 148 -9.79 17.52 -8.60
CA GLN A 148 -8.48 17.39 -7.98
C GLN A 148 -8.15 18.62 -7.16
N PHE A 149 -7.58 18.41 -5.99
CA PHE A 149 -7.00 19.45 -5.15
C PHE A 149 -5.49 19.28 -5.24
N VAL A 150 -4.78 20.34 -5.58
CA VAL A 150 -3.39 20.22 -6.02
C VAL A 150 -2.52 21.23 -5.30
N PHE A 151 -1.38 20.76 -4.79
CA PHE A 151 -0.21 21.59 -4.53
C PHE A 151 0.87 21.24 -5.55
N ALA A 152 1.22 22.17 -6.45
CA ALA A 152 2.24 21.98 -7.47
C ALA A 152 3.49 22.80 -7.12
N ASN A 153 4.63 22.13 -6.89
CA ASN A 153 5.90 22.77 -6.58
C ASN A 153 6.82 22.68 -7.80
N ASP A 154 7.22 23.81 -8.38
CA ASP A 154 8.02 23.85 -9.62
C ASP A 154 9.53 23.66 -9.38
N GLY A 155 9.95 23.56 -8.12
CA GLY A 155 11.34 23.43 -7.69
C GLY A 155 12.20 24.69 -7.82
N THR A 156 11.67 25.78 -8.39
CA THR A 156 12.42 27.02 -8.70
C THR A 156 11.74 28.27 -8.13
N THR A 157 10.63 28.72 -8.73
CA THR A 157 9.98 29.99 -8.40
C THR A 157 9.03 29.89 -7.21
N GLY A 158 8.45 28.71 -6.99
CA GLY A 158 7.56 28.47 -5.87
C GLY A 158 6.51 27.39 -6.14
N GLY A 159 5.70 27.16 -5.10
CA GLY A 159 4.53 26.30 -5.18
C GLY A 159 3.25 27.06 -5.47
N LYS A 160 2.22 26.32 -5.89
CA LYS A 160 0.87 26.85 -6.12
C LYS A 160 -0.16 25.86 -5.58
N VAL A 161 -1.16 26.36 -4.85
CA VAL A 161 -2.32 25.57 -4.39
C VAL A 161 -3.53 25.96 -5.22
N PHE A 162 -4.25 24.99 -5.76
CA PHE A 162 -5.42 25.24 -6.61
C PHE A 162 -6.33 24.00 -6.70
N ILE A 163 -7.48 24.18 -7.36
CA ILE A 163 -8.42 23.10 -7.70
C ILE A 163 -8.46 22.95 -9.21
N GLU A 164 -8.47 21.72 -9.68
CA GLU A 164 -8.65 21.37 -11.09
C GLU A 164 -9.92 20.53 -11.28
N TYR A 165 -10.68 20.85 -12.32
CA TYR A 165 -11.97 20.25 -12.64
C TYR A 165 -11.92 19.68 -14.04
N TRP A 166 -12.49 18.50 -14.23
CA TRP A 166 -12.45 17.77 -15.49
C TRP A 166 -13.82 17.25 -15.90
N LEU A 167 -14.07 17.27 -17.21
CA LEU A 167 -15.12 16.50 -17.89
C LEU A 167 -14.43 15.53 -18.85
N LEU A 168 -14.35 14.27 -18.45
CA LEU A 168 -13.69 13.20 -19.17
C LEU A 168 -14.62 12.66 -20.25
N SER A 169 -14.09 12.43 -21.45
CA SER A 169 -14.87 11.93 -22.59
C SER A 169 -16.15 12.76 -22.84
N TYR A 170 -16.03 14.08 -22.70
CA TYR A 170 -17.15 15.01 -22.81
C TYR A 170 -17.87 14.90 -24.16
N LYS A 171 -17.09 14.75 -25.25
CA LYS A 171 -17.60 14.44 -26.59
C LYS A 171 -16.74 13.37 -27.25
N ASP A 172 -17.38 12.51 -28.05
CA ASP A 172 -16.68 11.58 -28.93
C ASP A 172 -16.03 12.30 -30.12
N ASP A 173 -16.49 13.52 -30.45
CA ASP A 173 -15.87 14.38 -31.47
C ASP A 173 -14.72 15.21 -30.86
N PRO A 174 -13.44 14.93 -31.21
CA PRO A 174 -12.29 15.69 -30.73
C PRO A 174 -12.23 17.14 -31.22
N LEU A 175 -13.03 17.51 -32.24
CA LEU A 175 -13.16 18.88 -32.73
C LEU A 175 -14.31 19.66 -32.07
N GLY A 176 -15.07 19.01 -31.18
CA GLY A 176 -16.11 19.66 -30.42
C GLY A 176 -15.57 20.73 -29.47
N THR A 177 -16.41 21.70 -29.11
CA THR A 177 -16.07 22.67 -28.07
C THR A 177 -16.49 22.17 -26.69
N CYS A 178 -15.70 22.52 -25.67
CA CYS A 178 -16.05 22.37 -24.26
C CYS A 178 -17.30 23.19 -23.89
N PRO A 179 -17.98 22.89 -22.78
CA PRO A 179 -19.20 23.59 -22.43
C PRO A 179 -18.94 25.10 -22.27
N ASP A 180 -19.63 25.91 -23.08
CA ASP A 180 -19.83 27.32 -22.77
C ASP A 180 -20.81 27.39 -21.60
N SER A 181 -20.42 28.04 -20.50
CA SER A 181 -21.33 28.35 -19.39
C SER A 181 -21.71 29.83 -19.41
N PRO A 182 -22.66 30.27 -20.28
CA PRO A 182 -23.15 31.63 -20.26
C PRO A 182 -23.88 31.87 -18.93
N GLY A 183 -23.23 32.60 -18.01
CA GLY A 183 -23.75 32.93 -16.68
C GLY A 183 -22.77 32.67 -15.52
N MET A 184 -21.74 31.84 -15.70
CA MET A 184 -20.73 31.54 -14.66
C MET A 184 -19.32 32.06 -14.97
N GLY A 185 -19.05 32.51 -16.21
CA GLY A 185 -17.74 33.06 -16.59
C GLY A 185 -16.59 32.04 -16.55
N LEU A 186 -16.89 30.74 -16.66
CA LEU A 186 -15.88 29.67 -16.63
C LEU A 186 -15.30 29.44 -18.03
N ASN A 187 -13.98 29.47 -18.14
CA ASN A 187 -13.26 29.21 -19.38
C ASN A 187 -12.67 27.80 -19.35
N TRP A 188 -13.37 26.83 -19.94
CA TRP A 188 -12.88 25.47 -20.08
C TRP A 188 -11.85 25.38 -21.21
N GLU A 189 -10.76 24.67 -20.93
CA GLU A 189 -9.76 24.28 -21.91
C GLU A 189 -10.06 22.87 -22.42
N SER A 190 -9.63 22.57 -23.64
CA SER A 190 -9.89 21.28 -24.31
C SER A 190 -8.61 20.48 -24.50
N VAL A 191 -8.69 19.17 -24.30
CA VAL A 191 -7.61 18.21 -24.61
C VAL A 191 -8.20 16.92 -25.18
N THR A 192 -7.47 16.25 -26.07
CA THR A 192 -7.88 14.95 -26.61
C THR A 192 -7.22 13.81 -25.82
N ILE A 193 -8.02 12.93 -25.23
CA ILE A 193 -7.56 11.76 -24.47
C ILE A 193 -8.23 10.52 -25.05
N GLY A 194 -7.44 9.52 -25.46
CA GLY A 194 -7.99 8.29 -26.07
C GLY A 194 -8.85 8.54 -27.31
N GLY A 195 -8.56 9.61 -28.08
CA GLY A 195 -9.34 10.01 -29.26
C GLY A 195 -10.64 10.75 -28.96
N LYS A 196 -10.93 11.04 -27.68
CA LYS A 196 -12.14 11.76 -27.24
C LYS A 196 -11.80 13.12 -26.67
N LEU A 197 -12.70 14.09 -26.85
CA LEU A 197 -12.57 15.41 -26.24
C LEU A 197 -12.82 15.30 -24.73
N SER A 198 -11.86 15.79 -23.95
CA SER A 198 -12.02 16.08 -22.53
C SER A 198 -11.83 17.57 -22.28
N CYS A 199 -12.46 18.07 -21.23
CA CYS A 199 -12.41 19.48 -20.86
C CYS A 199 -11.84 19.63 -19.46
N TYR A 200 -11.00 20.64 -19.23
CA TYR A 200 -10.51 20.97 -17.90
C TYR A 200 -10.63 22.46 -17.59
N LEU A 201 -10.67 22.77 -16.31
CA LEU A 201 -10.73 24.12 -15.76
C LEU A 201 -9.90 24.15 -14.48
N LYS A 202 -9.15 25.22 -14.27
CA LYS A 202 -8.37 25.45 -13.04
C LYS A 202 -8.89 26.67 -12.29
N SER A 203 -8.93 26.61 -10.97
CA SER A 203 -9.17 27.78 -10.14
C SER A 203 -7.97 28.75 -10.21
N ALA A 204 -8.18 29.98 -9.73
CA ALA A 204 -7.05 30.81 -9.33
C ALA A 204 -6.25 30.09 -8.22
N ALA A 205 -4.94 30.37 -8.14
CA ALA A 205 -4.04 29.66 -7.24
C ALA A 205 -3.54 30.56 -6.10
N ALA A 206 -3.37 29.98 -4.91
CA ALA A 206 -2.63 30.63 -3.84
C ALA A 206 -1.12 30.42 -4.06
N PRO A 207 -0.29 31.48 -4.10
CA PRO A 207 1.15 31.35 -4.20
C PRO A 207 1.74 30.81 -2.90
N VAL A 208 2.67 29.87 -3.03
CA VAL A 208 3.41 29.25 -1.94
C VAL A 208 4.91 29.40 -2.26
N PRO A 209 5.78 29.65 -1.27
CA PRO A 209 7.22 29.55 -1.48
C PRO A 209 7.62 28.17 -2.00
N ASN A 210 8.82 28.03 -2.57
CA ASN A 210 9.33 26.72 -2.95
C ASN A 210 9.39 25.81 -1.71
N MET A 211 8.82 24.61 -1.83
CA MET A 211 8.73 23.62 -0.76
C MET A 211 9.57 22.38 -1.13
N PRO A 212 10.87 22.34 -0.80
CA PRO A 212 11.68 21.15 -1.00
C PRO A 212 11.04 19.92 -0.34
N LEU A 213 11.10 18.78 -1.02
CA LEU A 213 10.56 17.53 -0.49
C LEU A 213 11.66 16.78 0.25
N MET A 214 11.71 16.98 1.57
CA MET A 214 12.70 16.38 2.46
C MET A 214 12.00 15.81 3.69
N ARG A 215 12.60 14.79 4.32
CA ARG A 215 12.03 14.05 5.46
C ARG A 215 11.42 14.96 6.55
N ASP A 216 12.19 15.93 7.04
CA ASP A 216 11.74 16.80 8.13
C ASP A 216 10.58 17.72 7.70
N ALA A 217 10.61 18.19 6.44
CA ALA A 217 9.58 19.05 5.89
C ALA A 217 8.26 18.28 5.65
N MET A 218 8.34 17.06 5.10
CA MET A 218 7.18 16.22 4.78
C MET A 218 6.29 15.94 5.99
N SER A 219 6.88 15.79 7.19
CA SER A 219 6.11 15.59 8.43
C SER A 219 5.07 16.70 8.68
N ASN A 220 5.35 17.90 8.18
CA ASN A 220 4.52 19.10 8.32
C ASN A 220 3.59 19.35 7.13
N TYR A 221 3.75 18.62 6.02
CA TYR A 221 2.95 18.83 4.82
C TYR A 221 1.58 18.19 4.94
N ARG A 222 0.56 18.97 4.62
CA ARG A 222 -0.84 18.53 4.54
C ARG A 222 -1.50 19.16 3.32
N LEU A 223 -2.30 18.39 2.59
CA LEU A 223 -3.17 18.89 1.53
C LEU A 223 -4.61 18.52 1.85
N VAL A 224 -5.48 19.52 1.94
CA VAL A 224 -6.90 19.34 2.22
C VAL A 224 -7.69 19.68 0.97
N GLY A 225 -8.57 18.76 0.59
CA GLY A 225 -9.62 19.00 -0.39
C GLY A 225 -10.97 18.99 0.28
N ASP A 226 -11.73 20.07 0.11
CA ASP A 226 -13.09 20.22 0.64
C ASP A 226 -14.06 20.52 -0.50
N ILE A 227 -14.95 19.58 -0.80
CA ILE A 227 -15.94 19.73 -1.88
C ILE A 227 -17.18 20.52 -1.44
N VAL A 228 -17.41 20.67 -0.14
CA VAL A 228 -18.55 21.43 0.40
C VAL A 228 -18.27 22.92 0.24
N GLN A 229 -17.06 23.34 0.62
CA GLN A 229 -16.61 24.72 0.50
C GLN A 229 -15.93 25.02 -0.84
N ASN A 230 -15.58 23.99 -1.62
CA ASN A 230 -14.79 24.09 -2.86
C ASN A 230 -13.46 24.85 -2.63
N VAL A 231 -12.69 24.36 -1.65
CA VAL A 231 -11.38 24.94 -1.32
C VAL A 231 -10.28 23.88 -1.33
N ALA A 232 -9.09 24.28 -1.79
CA ALA A 232 -7.84 23.57 -1.59
C ALA A 232 -7.02 24.30 -0.50
N THR A 233 -6.51 23.56 0.48
CA THR A 233 -5.61 24.12 1.50
C THR A 233 -4.33 23.31 1.60
N PHE A 234 -3.18 23.97 1.42
CA PHE A 234 -1.88 23.39 1.72
C PHE A 234 -1.32 23.94 3.02
N MET A 235 -0.61 23.09 3.75
CA MET A 235 0.00 23.43 5.02
C MET A 235 1.45 22.99 5.03
N ASN A 236 2.32 23.81 5.61
CA ASN A 236 3.74 23.48 5.80
C ASN A 236 4.14 23.37 7.28
N GLY A 237 3.18 23.11 8.16
CA GLY A 237 3.34 23.07 9.61
C GLY A 237 2.71 24.29 10.25
N THR A 238 3.40 25.43 10.21
CA THR A 238 2.98 26.66 10.90
C THR A 238 2.22 27.64 10.01
N ARG A 239 2.17 27.42 8.70
CA ARG A 239 1.46 28.30 7.76
C ARG A 239 0.48 27.54 6.88
N LEU A 240 -0.68 28.15 6.64
CA LEU A 240 -1.73 27.68 5.74
C LEU A 240 -1.78 28.54 4.48
N TYR A 241 -2.09 27.91 3.35
CA TYR A 241 -2.33 28.55 2.06
C TYR A 241 -3.63 28.01 1.50
N LEU A 242 -4.61 28.89 1.28
CA LEU A 242 -5.95 28.54 0.85
C LEU A 242 -6.25 29.14 -0.52
N ALA A 243 -6.73 28.30 -1.43
CA ALA A 243 -7.22 28.69 -2.74
C ALA A 243 -8.69 28.25 -2.89
N PRO A 244 -9.65 29.18 -3.07
CA PRO A 244 -11.02 28.84 -3.39
C PRO A 244 -11.18 28.52 -4.87
N GLY A 245 -12.15 27.67 -5.21
CA GLY A 245 -12.54 27.39 -6.58
C GLY A 245 -14.04 27.60 -6.82
N PRO A 246 -14.44 27.74 -8.09
CA PRO A 246 -15.85 27.83 -8.45
C PRO A 246 -16.59 26.52 -8.12
N ASN A 247 -17.87 26.60 -7.76
CA ASN A 247 -18.71 25.41 -7.60
C ASN A 247 -19.18 24.90 -8.97
N VAL A 248 -18.31 24.16 -9.67
CA VAL A 248 -18.53 23.71 -11.05
C VAL A 248 -19.54 22.56 -11.13
N PHE A 249 -19.42 21.57 -10.25
CA PHE A 249 -20.21 20.33 -10.31
C PHE A 249 -21.52 20.40 -9.51
N GLY A 250 -21.83 21.54 -8.90
CA GLY A 250 -23.00 21.74 -8.07
C GLY A 250 -22.88 21.07 -6.70
N PRO A 251 -23.94 21.12 -5.87
CA PRO A 251 -23.81 20.93 -4.42
C PRO A 251 -23.55 19.48 -3.94
N LYS A 252 -23.49 18.45 -4.81
CA LYS A 252 -23.41 17.04 -4.37
C LYS A 252 -22.80 16.06 -5.39
N PRO A 253 -21.57 16.21 -5.90
CA PRO A 253 -20.88 15.05 -6.45
C PRO A 253 -20.74 14.01 -5.32
N ALA A 254 -21.31 12.82 -5.50
CA ALA A 254 -21.18 11.74 -4.53
C ALA A 254 -19.77 11.16 -4.64
N TRP A 255 -18.88 11.66 -3.78
CA TRP A 255 -17.48 11.25 -3.67
C TRP A 255 -17.36 10.13 -2.65
N THR A 256 -16.74 9.01 -3.02
CA THR A 256 -16.61 7.82 -2.17
C THR A 256 -15.20 7.27 -2.12
N MET A 257 -14.31 7.65 -3.04
CA MET A 257 -12.92 7.22 -3.10
C MET A 257 -11.97 8.40 -3.25
N VAL A 258 -10.93 8.45 -2.42
CA VAL A 258 -9.89 9.47 -2.50
C VAL A 258 -8.52 8.86 -2.75
N GLU A 259 -7.83 9.36 -3.78
CA GLU A 259 -6.40 9.13 -4.01
C GLU A 259 -5.61 10.30 -3.43
N TYR A 260 -4.52 10.01 -2.72
CA TYR A 260 -3.53 11.02 -2.35
C TYR A 260 -2.13 10.45 -2.46
N ASN A 261 -1.24 11.15 -3.17
CA ASN A 261 0.18 10.86 -3.18
C ASN A 261 1.03 12.03 -3.71
N VAL A 262 2.35 11.83 -3.76
CA VAL A 262 3.32 12.61 -4.51
C VAL A 262 3.39 12.10 -5.94
N PHE A 263 3.22 13.00 -6.90
CA PHE A 263 3.27 12.68 -8.32
C PHE A 263 4.20 13.66 -9.07
N GLY A 264 4.45 13.39 -10.35
CA GLY A 264 5.16 14.31 -11.24
C GLY A 264 4.49 15.69 -11.33
N TYR A 265 5.18 16.67 -11.91
CA TYR A 265 4.72 18.06 -11.94
C TYR A 265 3.48 18.31 -12.84
N GLY A 266 3.07 17.34 -13.66
CA GLY A 266 1.92 17.45 -14.58
C GLY A 266 2.17 16.75 -15.93
N ASP A 267 1.20 16.79 -16.84
CA ASP A 267 1.25 16.13 -18.15
C ASP A 267 1.59 14.62 -18.09
N GLY A 268 1.13 13.92 -17.06
CA GLY A 268 1.42 12.50 -16.88
C GLY A 268 2.89 12.19 -16.56
N SER A 269 3.64 13.17 -16.08
CA SER A 269 5.05 12.99 -15.69
C SER A 269 5.22 12.14 -14.43
N VAL A 270 6.45 11.62 -14.27
CA VAL A 270 6.86 10.83 -13.11
C VAL A 270 7.61 11.73 -12.12
N ALA A 271 7.31 11.59 -10.82
CA ALA A 271 8.18 12.03 -9.73
C ALA A 271 9.26 10.96 -9.50
N GLU A 272 10.49 11.30 -9.87
CA GLU A 272 11.65 10.42 -9.71
C GLU A 272 12.31 10.64 -8.35
N PHE A 273 12.09 9.71 -7.43
CA PHE A 273 12.78 9.65 -6.15
C PHE A 273 14.13 8.95 -6.25
N ASN A 274 15.08 9.35 -5.40
CA ASN A 274 16.36 8.67 -5.26
C ASN A 274 16.20 7.26 -4.67
N LEU A 275 17.14 6.36 -5.01
CA LEU A 275 17.20 5.03 -4.40
C LEU A 275 17.23 5.13 -2.86
N GLY A 276 16.41 4.32 -2.20
CA GLY A 276 16.27 4.30 -0.75
C GLY A 276 15.27 5.30 -0.17
N ALA A 277 14.73 6.24 -0.95
CA ALA A 277 13.65 7.14 -0.49
C ALA A 277 12.48 6.33 0.07
N ASP A 278 11.96 6.74 1.22
CA ASP A 278 11.01 5.96 2.02
C ASP A 278 10.16 6.91 2.87
N PHE A 279 8.84 6.78 2.75
CA PHE A 279 7.86 7.46 3.59
C PHE A 279 6.52 6.72 3.60
N ARG A 280 5.68 7.04 4.60
CA ARG A 280 4.31 6.53 4.69
C ARG A 280 3.33 7.63 4.32
N VAL A 281 2.37 7.28 3.48
CA VAL A 281 1.33 8.19 3.00
C VAL A 281 0.05 7.91 3.77
N ARG A 282 -0.56 8.96 4.30
CA ARG A 282 -1.79 8.91 5.08
C ARG A 282 -2.87 9.72 4.40
N THR A 283 -4.05 9.12 4.26
CA THR A 283 -5.26 9.81 3.78
C THR A 283 -6.34 9.72 4.83
N ASP A 284 -6.66 10.86 5.44
CA ASP A 284 -7.74 11.01 6.42
C ASP A 284 -9.03 11.44 5.72
N ILE A 285 -10.14 10.82 6.10
CA ILE A 285 -11.47 11.14 5.58
C ILE A 285 -12.29 11.89 6.62
N VAL A 286 -13.03 12.89 6.17
CA VAL A 286 -14.01 13.61 6.98
C VAL A 286 -15.38 13.46 6.33
N ASN A 287 -16.23 12.66 6.98
CA ASN A 287 -17.63 12.43 6.59
C ASN A 287 -18.59 12.32 7.80
N GLY A 288 -18.11 12.69 9.00
CA GLY A 288 -18.90 12.64 10.24
C GLY A 288 -19.05 11.24 10.87
N THR A 289 -18.29 10.23 10.41
CA THR A 289 -18.34 8.85 10.92
C THR A 289 -16.97 8.35 11.40
N THR A 290 -16.94 7.18 12.04
CA THR A 290 -15.72 6.47 12.46
C THR A 290 -15.50 5.17 11.68
N VAL A 291 -16.23 4.96 10.58
CA VAL A 291 -16.17 3.72 9.79
C VAL A 291 -14.84 3.67 9.03
N GLU A 292 -14.02 2.65 9.25
CA GLU A 292 -12.73 2.51 8.55
C GLU A 292 -12.93 2.40 7.03
N PRO A 293 -12.20 3.20 6.22
CA PRO A 293 -12.25 3.10 4.77
C PRO A 293 -11.65 1.78 4.31
N LYS A 294 -12.13 1.27 3.18
CA LYS A 294 -11.42 0.22 2.46
C LYS A 294 -10.23 0.84 1.75
N CYS A 295 -9.08 0.19 1.85
CA CYS A 295 -8.01 0.38 0.88
C CYS A 295 -8.39 -0.32 -0.42
N VAL A 296 -8.24 0.38 -1.54
CA VAL A 296 -8.40 -0.18 -2.89
C VAL A 296 -7.18 0.16 -3.74
N ALA A 297 -6.63 -0.83 -4.42
CA ALA A 297 -5.55 -0.71 -5.38
C ALA A 297 -6.09 -0.08 -6.66
N ALA A 298 -6.07 1.25 -6.70
CA ALA A 298 -6.57 2.06 -7.80
C ALA A 298 -5.80 3.38 -7.85
N GLY A 299 -6.00 4.13 -8.93
CA GLY A 299 -5.51 5.49 -9.05
C GLY A 299 -6.31 6.23 -10.11
N PHE A 300 -6.35 7.56 -10.01
CA PHE A 300 -7.13 8.43 -10.88
C PHE A 300 -6.26 9.41 -11.66
N SER A 301 -5.05 9.70 -11.18
CA SER A 301 -4.04 10.48 -11.89
C SER A 301 -3.30 9.66 -12.96
N SER A 302 -2.92 10.34 -14.05
CA SER A 302 -1.95 9.86 -15.03
C SER A 302 -0.51 10.23 -14.66
N GLU A 303 -0.29 11.15 -13.73
CA GLU A 303 1.04 11.32 -13.16
C GLU A 303 1.37 10.13 -12.26
N SER A 304 2.66 9.88 -12.08
CA SER A 304 3.16 8.76 -11.28
C SER A 304 4.39 9.14 -10.45
N ASN A 305 4.87 8.20 -9.67
CA ASN A 305 6.14 8.22 -8.99
C ASN A 305 6.79 6.83 -9.08
N ASN A 306 8.11 6.77 -8.91
CA ASN A 306 8.87 5.52 -9.07
C ASN A 306 8.94 4.64 -7.80
N LEU A 307 8.13 4.93 -6.78
CA LEU A 307 8.13 4.19 -5.51
C LEU A 307 7.33 2.88 -5.63
N ASN A 308 7.52 2.01 -4.64
CA ASN A 308 6.89 0.69 -4.59
C ASN A 308 6.31 0.43 -3.20
N PHE A 309 5.19 -0.29 -3.14
CA PHE A 309 4.65 -0.77 -1.86
C PHE A 309 5.57 -1.82 -1.26
N VAL A 310 6.02 -1.61 -0.02
CA VAL A 310 6.96 -2.50 0.66
C VAL A 310 6.44 -2.99 2.01
N LEU A 311 7.00 -4.10 2.47
CA LEU A 311 6.91 -4.48 3.88
C LEU A 311 7.93 -3.70 4.72
N PRO A 312 7.62 -3.45 6.00
CA PRO A 312 6.41 -3.90 6.66
C PRO A 312 5.27 -2.88 6.63
N LYS A 313 4.03 -3.38 6.65
CA LYS A 313 2.84 -2.53 6.59
C LYS A 313 2.75 -1.62 7.83
N PRO A 314 2.35 -0.35 7.67
CA PRO A 314 2.10 0.50 8.81
C PRO A 314 0.97 -0.04 9.70
N PRO A 315 1.02 0.18 11.03
CA PRO A 315 -0.05 -0.24 11.92
C PRO A 315 -1.36 0.47 11.54
N ARG A 316 -2.50 -0.18 11.80
CA ARG A 316 -3.81 0.49 11.66
C ARG A 316 -3.88 1.66 12.62
N ILE A 317 -4.35 2.80 12.13
CA ILE A 317 -4.55 4.00 12.95
C ILE A 317 -6.00 4.01 13.44
N GLN A 318 -6.18 4.26 14.74
CA GLN A 318 -7.47 4.49 15.37
C GLN A 318 -7.35 5.68 16.34
N PRO A 319 -8.41 6.48 16.56
CA PRO A 319 -9.72 6.42 15.90
C PRO A 319 -9.78 7.27 14.62
N GLY A 320 -10.55 6.83 13.62
CA GLY A 320 -10.93 7.65 12.46
C GLY A 320 -10.76 6.93 11.11
N PRO A 321 -11.54 7.32 10.09
CA PRO A 321 -11.44 6.73 8.77
C PRO A 321 -10.17 7.21 8.05
N ALA A 322 -9.08 6.48 8.21
CA ALA A 322 -7.84 6.76 7.50
C ALA A 322 -7.25 5.49 6.91
N ILE A 323 -6.58 5.63 5.76
CA ILE A 323 -5.64 4.62 5.28
C ILE A 323 -4.22 5.12 5.45
N LEU A 324 -3.32 4.19 5.72
CA LEU A 324 -1.89 4.42 5.84
C LEU A 324 -1.18 3.32 5.04
N PHE A 325 -0.34 3.71 4.09
CA PHE A 325 0.48 2.78 3.31
C PHE A 325 1.93 3.24 3.27
N HIS A 326 2.83 2.29 3.04
CA HIS A 326 4.28 2.51 3.04
C HIS A 326 4.81 2.30 1.63
N GLU A 327 5.54 3.29 1.14
CA GLU A 327 6.17 3.23 -0.16
C GLU A 327 7.66 3.56 -0.07
N LYS A 328 8.43 2.91 -0.95
CA LYS A 328 9.89 3.01 -0.97
C LYS A 328 10.45 2.89 -2.38
N MET A 329 11.47 3.69 -2.68
CA MET A 329 12.29 3.51 -3.87
C MET A 329 13.29 2.39 -3.59
N ILE A 330 13.12 1.28 -4.28
CA ILE A 330 13.97 0.10 -4.17
C ILE A 330 14.55 -0.24 -5.53
N ASN A 331 15.69 -0.94 -5.54
CA ASN A 331 16.16 -1.54 -6.76
C ASN A 331 15.25 -2.72 -7.07
N LEU A 332 14.42 -2.57 -8.08
CA LEU A 332 13.49 -3.63 -8.47
C LEU A 332 14.22 -4.90 -8.87
N ASP A 333 15.46 -4.81 -9.35
CA ASP A 333 16.24 -5.98 -9.75
C ASP A 333 16.86 -6.71 -8.55
N ASP A 334 16.93 -6.10 -7.37
CA ASP A 334 17.51 -6.75 -6.20
C ASP A 334 16.51 -7.73 -5.53
N PRO A 335 16.83 -9.03 -5.44
CA PRO A 335 15.92 -10.06 -4.96
C PRO A 335 15.62 -9.96 -3.45
N GLU A 336 16.45 -9.26 -2.67
CA GLU A 336 16.21 -9.02 -1.24
C GLU A 336 15.08 -8.02 -1.01
N ASN A 337 14.78 -7.17 -2.00
CA ASN A 337 13.70 -6.20 -1.90
C ASN A 337 12.33 -6.89 -1.94
N ARG A 338 11.53 -6.67 -0.88
CA ARG A 338 10.20 -7.28 -0.73
C ARG A 338 9.11 -6.32 -1.17
N LEU A 339 8.71 -6.46 -2.43
CA LEU A 339 7.49 -5.85 -2.95
C LEU A 339 6.25 -6.47 -2.29
N THR A 340 5.22 -5.67 -2.10
CA THR A 340 3.94 -6.11 -1.54
C THR A 340 2.78 -5.79 -2.47
N GLY A 341 1.62 -6.39 -2.18
CA GLY A 341 0.36 -5.89 -2.71
C GLY A 341 0.03 -4.52 -2.12
N ALA A 342 -0.73 -3.73 -2.86
CA ALA A 342 -1.00 -2.33 -2.54
C ALA A 342 -1.77 -2.13 -1.22
N CYS A 343 -2.68 -3.05 -0.85
CA CYS A 343 -3.57 -2.85 0.30
C CYS A 343 -3.31 -3.76 1.50
N ASN A 344 -2.96 -5.03 1.25
CA ASN A 344 -2.52 -5.93 2.31
C ASN A 344 -1.68 -7.07 1.74
N ALA A 345 -0.86 -7.69 2.59
CA ALA A 345 -0.03 -8.81 2.20
C ALA A 345 0.02 -9.90 3.28
N ALA A 346 0.30 -11.12 2.85
CA ALA A 346 0.58 -12.28 3.67
C ALA A 346 1.80 -13.01 3.10
N THR A 347 2.46 -13.84 3.90
CA THR A 347 3.67 -14.53 3.45
C THR A 347 3.75 -15.97 3.97
N THR A 348 4.44 -16.81 3.21
CA THR A 348 4.94 -18.09 3.68
C THR A 348 6.40 -18.26 3.28
N ILE A 349 7.25 -18.46 4.29
CA ILE A 349 8.72 -18.43 4.14
C ILE A 349 9.38 -19.58 4.88
N GLY A 350 10.62 -19.89 4.48
CA GLY A 350 11.49 -20.77 5.25
C GLY A 350 11.03 -22.23 5.29
N ASP A 351 11.23 -22.89 6.43
CA ASP A 351 10.69 -24.21 6.79
C ASP A 351 9.18 -24.17 7.14
N THR A 352 8.49 -23.28 6.42
CA THR A 352 7.04 -23.03 6.41
C THR A 352 6.51 -22.31 7.64
N HIS A 353 7.04 -21.11 7.88
CA HIS A 353 6.37 -20.09 8.67
C HIS A 353 5.27 -19.43 7.84
N GLN A 354 4.06 -19.33 8.38
CA GLN A 354 2.93 -18.64 7.76
C GLN A 354 2.62 -17.36 8.52
N VAL A 355 2.47 -16.26 7.79
CA VAL A 355 2.01 -14.97 8.31
C VAL A 355 0.75 -14.59 7.55
N THR A 356 -0.40 -14.70 8.22
CA THR A 356 -1.71 -14.41 7.62
C THR A 356 -1.86 -12.93 7.29
N PHE A 357 -2.89 -12.58 6.50
CA PHE A 357 -3.24 -11.17 6.21
C PHE A 357 -3.60 -10.36 7.47
N GLY A 358 -3.96 -11.02 8.58
CA GLY A 358 -4.21 -10.38 9.87
C GLY A 358 -2.95 -10.20 10.71
N GLY A 359 -1.81 -10.76 10.29
CA GLY A 359 -0.56 -10.71 11.02
C GLY A 359 -0.39 -11.82 12.07
N LEU A 360 -1.17 -12.91 11.98
CA LEU A 360 -0.92 -14.12 12.79
C LEU A 360 0.26 -14.91 12.20
N LEU A 361 1.31 -15.11 13.01
CA LEU A 361 2.41 -16.03 12.75
C LEU A 361 2.08 -17.43 13.30
N TYR A 362 2.31 -18.47 12.50
CA TYR A 362 2.33 -19.86 12.96
C TYR A 362 3.13 -20.76 12.01
N ASP A 363 3.64 -21.87 12.53
CA ASP A 363 4.38 -22.87 11.73
C ASP A 363 3.43 -23.92 11.16
N PHE A 364 3.56 -24.24 9.86
CA PHE A 364 2.72 -25.22 9.18
C PHE A 364 3.56 -26.20 8.35
N GLN A 365 4.09 -27.23 9.00
CA GLN A 365 5.09 -28.15 8.45
C GLN A 365 4.48 -29.40 7.76
N ALA A 366 3.23 -29.31 7.28
CA ALA A 366 2.58 -30.41 6.56
C ALA A 366 3.01 -30.45 5.09
N THR A 367 3.12 -31.65 4.51
CA THR A 367 3.51 -31.83 3.09
C THR A 367 2.31 -32.12 2.20
N GLY A 368 2.38 -31.74 0.92
CA GLY A 368 1.32 -31.85 -0.08
C GLY A 368 0.92 -30.49 -0.67
N ASP A 369 -0.22 -30.46 -1.37
CA ASP A 369 -0.74 -29.23 -1.97
C ASP A 369 -1.79 -28.59 -1.07
N PHE A 370 -1.70 -27.28 -0.87
CA PHE A 370 -2.61 -26.53 0.02
C PHE A 370 -3.06 -25.22 -0.60
N VAL A 371 -4.30 -24.83 -0.29
CA VAL A 371 -4.80 -23.49 -0.55
C VAL A 371 -4.23 -22.53 0.48
N GLU A 372 -3.35 -21.62 0.05
CA GLU A 372 -2.84 -20.55 0.91
C GLU A 372 -3.85 -19.40 1.01
N ALA A 373 -4.41 -18.95 -0.11
CA ALA A 373 -5.35 -17.83 -0.13
C ALA A 373 -6.44 -18.02 -1.20
N GLN A 374 -7.67 -17.65 -0.87
CA GLN A 374 -8.83 -17.57 -1.77
C GLN A 374 -9.58 -16.27 -1.50
N VAL A 375 -9.81 -15.49 -2.56
CA VAL A 375 -10.66 -14.29 -2.55
C VAL A 375 -11.70 -14.43 -3.65
N GLY A 376 -12.96 -14.58 -3.24
CA GLY A 376 -14.05 -14.93 -4.15
C GLY A 376 -13.74 -16.21 -4.95
N THR A 377 -14.16 -16.23 -6.21
CA THR A 377 -13.87 -17.33 -7.15
C THR A 377 -12.68 -17.02 -8.08
N ALA A 378 -12.32 -15.73 -8.19
CA ALA A 378 -11.37 -15.24 -9.19
C ALA A 378 -9.92 -15.40 -8.76
N PHE A 379 -9.60 -15.23 -7.47
CA PHE A 379 -8.22 -15.27 -6.98
C PHE A 379 -7.99 -16.45 -6.03
N GLU A 380 -7.06 -17.33 -6.37
CA GLU A 380 -6.68 -18.48 -5.56
C GLU A 380 -5.18 -18.74 -5.65
N VAL A 381 -4.50 -18.93 -4.53
CA VAL A 381 -3.07 -19.23 -4.44
C VAL A 381 -2.88 -20.57 -3.74
N GLN A 382 -2.06 -21.43 -4.32
CA GLN A 382 -1.71 -22.74 -3.78
C GLN A 382 -0.19 -22.90 -3.66
N THR A 383 0.25 -23.60 -2.63
CA THR A 383 1.64 -24.05 -2.47
C THR A 383 1.70 -25.58 -2.53
N ARG A 384 2.80 -26.10 -3.08
CA ARG A 384 3.24 -27.49 -2.92
C ARG A 384 4.33 -27.52 -1.86
N LYS A 385 4.10 -28.21 -0.76
CA LYS A 385 5.05 -28.35 0.36
C LYS A 385 5.69 -29.73 0.36
N THR A 386 7.01 -29.78 0.48
CA THR A 386 7.78 -31.03 0.53
C THR A 386 8.57 -31.13 1.84
N SER A 387 8.90 -32.35 2.26
CA SER A 387 9.61 -32.59 3.53
C SER A 387 11.02 -32.01 3.52
N GLY A 388 11.50 -31.57 4.69
CA GLY A 388 12.90 -31.22 4.96
C GLY A 388 13.90 -32.38 4.81
N GLY A 389 13.42 -33.58 4.46
CA GLY A 389 14.24 -34.76 4.22
C GLY A 389 14.51 -35.57 5.48
N GLN A 390 15.41 -36.57 5.38
CA GLN A 390 15.69 -37.50 6.49
C GLN A 390 16.25 -36.81 7.74
N ARG A 391 16.96 -35.70 7.58
CA ARG A 391 17.54 -34.94 8.69
C ARG A 391 16.49 -34.16 9.47
N TRP A 392 15.43 -33.69 8.80
CA TRP A 392 14.39 -32.85 9.37
C TRP A 392 12.99 -33.34 8.96
N PRO A 393 12.58 -34.55 9.38
CA PRO A 393 11.37 -35.20 8.87
C PRO A 393 10.07 -34.54 9.32
N ASN A 394 10.10 -33.74 10.39
CA ASN A 394 8.96 -32.98 10.90
C ASN A 394 8.91 -31.54 10.38
N THR A 395 9.76 -31.16 9.42
CA THR A 395 9.72 -29.85 8.76
C THR A 395 9.31 -29.98 7.30
N SER A 396 8.84 -28.88 6.72
CA SER A 396 8.55 -28.81 5.29
C SER A 396 8.99 -27.49 4.71
N VAL A 397 9.20 -27.44 3.40
CA VAL A 397 9.43 -26.20 2.66
C VAL A 397 8.44 -26.08 1.51
N ASN A 398 8.13 -24.85 1.11
CA ASN A 398 7.41 -24.63 -0.14
C ASN A 398 8.33 -24.96 -1.31
N GLN A 399 7.91 -25.85 -2.21
CA GLN A 399 8.67 -26.25 -3.40
C GLN A 399 8.17 -25.55 -4.66
N SER A 400 6.85 -25.42 -4.80
CA SER A 400 6.20 -24.83 -5.99
C SER A 400 5.02 -23.97 -5.58
N VAL A 401 4.69 -22.98 -6.38
CA VAL A 401 3.55 -22.07 -6.17
C VAL A 401 2.70 -22.04 -7.43
N ALA A 402 1.38 -21.99 -7.28
CA ALA A 402 0.48 -21.69 -8.38
C ALA A 402 -0.59 -20.68 -7.95
N THR A 403 -1.08 -19.90 -8.91
CA THR A 403 -2.19 -18.97 -8.73
C THR A 403 -3.19 -19.09 -9.88
N ARG A 404 -4.47 -18.89 -9.55
CA ARG A 404 -5.54 -18.60 -10.50
C ARG A 404 -5.95 -17.15 -10.32
N MET A 405 -5.97 -16.40 -11.42
CA MET A 405 -6.43 -15.02 -11.52
C MET A 405 -7.47 -14.93 -12.64
N GLY A 406 -8.75 -14.93 -12.27
CA GLY A 406 -9.86 -15.08 -13.21
C GLY A 406 -9.78 -16.42 -13.94
N SER A 407 -9.65 -16.37 -15.27
CA SER A 407 -9.47 -17.55 -16.12
C SER A 407 -8.01 -18.00 -16.24
N THR A 408 -7.04 -17.14 -15.93
CA THR A 408 -5.62 -17.41 -16.09
C THR A 408 -5.09 -18.25 -14.94
N ARG A 409 -4.28 -19.25 -15.26
CA ARG A 409 -3.57 -20.09 -14.30
C ARG A 409 -2.07 -19.97 -14.52
N VAL A 410 -1.34 -19.69 -13.46
CA VAL A 410 0.12 -19.60 -13.47
C VAL A 410 0.68 -20.56 -12.44
N ALA A 411 1.64 -21.40 -12.82
CA ALA A 411 2.39 -22.24 -11.90
C ALA A 411 3.89 -21.98 -12.07
N ILE A 412 4.59 -21.87 -10.95
CA ILE A 412 6.04 -21.75 -10.86
C ILE A 412 6.52 -23.04 -10.20
N CYS A 413 6.90 -24.00 -11.04
CA CYS A 413 7.29 -25.33 -10.61
C CYS A 413 8.75 -25.33 -10.14
N GLU A 414 8.98 -25.86 -8.95
CA GLU A 414 10.28 -25.99 -8.31
C GLU A 414 11.05 -24.65 -8.24
N GLY A 415 10.30 -23.53 -8.23
CA GLY A 415 10.84 -22.17 -8.21
C GLY A 415 11.46 -21.68 -9.52
N THR A 416 11.42 -22.46 -10.61
CA THR A 416 12.20 -22.15 -11.82
C THR A 416 11.42 -22.20 -13.12
N ARG A 417 10.50 -23.15 -13.24
CA ARG A 417 9.78 -23.42 -14.48
C ARG A 417 8.40 -22.76 -14.44
N LEU A 418 8.24 -21.73 -15.25
CA LEU A 418 6.97 -21.04 -15.45
C LEU A 418 6.05 -21.85 -16.38
N VAL A 419 4.81 -22.03 -15.95
CA VAL A 419 3.73 -22.65 -16.73
C VAL A 419 2.53 -21.70 -16.71
N VAL A 420 2.08 -21.27 -17.88
CA VAL A 420 0.92 -20.39 -18.07
C VAL A 420 -0.16 -21.15 -18.82
N ASP A 421 -1.35 -21.25 -18.23
CA ASP A 421 -2.51 -21.97 -18.77
C ASP A 421 -2.17 -23.39 -19.26
N GLY A 422 -1.36 -24.09 -18.46
CA GLY A 422 -0.92 -25.47 -18.71
C GLY A 422 0.22 -25.62 -19.71
N ARG A 423 0.75 -24.52 -20.28
CA ARG A 423 1.88 -24.54 -21.21
C ARG A 423 3.14 -24.00 -20.54
N THR A 424 4.26 -24.70 -20.67
CA THR A 424 5.56 -24.18 -20.24
C THR A 424 5.88 -22.92 -21.03
N THR A 425 6.27 -21.85 -20.32
CA THR A 425 6.54 -20.53 -20.90
C THR A 425 7.92 -20.07 -20.48
N THR A 426 8.74 -19.62 -21.44
CA THR A 426 10.03 -19.02 -21.14
C THR A 426 9.83 -17.53 -20.89
N LEU A 427 10.37 -17.03 -19.78
CA LEU A 427 10.45 -15.60 -19.46
C LEU A 427 11.82 -15.31 -18.88
N VAL A 428 12.63 -14.52 -19.60
CA VAL A 428 14.02 -14.22 -19.20
C VAL A 428 14.00 -13.21 -18.04
N PRO A 429 14.95 -13.28 -17.08
CA PRO A 429 15.07 -12.25 -16.06
C PRO A 429 15.15 -10.84 -16.67
N GLY A 430 14.38 -9.90 -16.11
CA GLY A 430 14.17 -8.54 -16.64
C GLY A 430 12.88 -8.38 -17.45
N ASP A 431 12.37 -9.46 -18.05
CA ASP A 431 11.23 -9.38 -18.96
C ASP A 431 9.87 -9.37 -18.23
N THR A 432 8.87 -8.81 -18.92
CA THR A 432 7.46 -8.83 -18.53
C THR A 432 6.61 -9.44 -19.63
N LEU A 433 5.75 -10.39 -19.26
CA LEU A 433 4.72 -11.00 -20.11
C LEU A 433 3.35 -10.43 -19.72
N SER A 434 2.68 -9.77 -20.66
CA SER A 434 1.31 -9.28 -20.50
C SER A 434 0.33 -10.22 -21.20
N LEU A 435 -0.70 -10.67 -20.48
CA LEU A 435 -1.72 -11.58 -21.00
C LEU A 435 -3.01 -10.84 -21.36
N PRO A 436 -3.81 -11.32 -22.32
CA PRO A 436 -5.09 -10.70 -22.70
C PRO A 436 -6.11 -10.60 -21.56
N SER A 437 -5.97 -11.41 -20.52
CA SER A 437 -6.79 -11.36 -19.29
C SER A 437 -6.47 -10.17 -18.38
N GLY A 438 -5.45 -9.36 -18.73
CA GLY A 438 -4.93 -8.29 -17.88
C GLY A 438 -3.92 -8.77 -16.83
N VAL A 439 -3.63 -10.08 -16.77
CA VAL A 439 -2.59 -10.62 -15.88
C VAL A 439 -1.21 -10.31 -16.45
N GLN A 440 -0.34 -9.76 -15.62
CA GLN A 440 1.07 -9.50 -15.94
C GLN A 440 1.97 -10.42 -15.13
N ILE A 441 3.00 -10.97 -15.77
CA ILE A 441 4.02 -11.82 -15.16
C ILE A 441 5.39 -11.20 -15.42
N ARG A 442 6.14 -10.83 -14.40
CA ARG A 442 7.51 -10.31 -14.50
C ARG A 442 8.49 -11.27 -13.87
N ASN A 443 9.64 -11.46 -14.53
CA ASN A 443 10.78 -12.17 -13.95
C ASN A 443 11.83 -11.16 -13.53
N VAL A 444 12.21 -11.17 -12.25
CA VAL A 444 13.15 -10.24 -11.65
C VAL A 444 14.26 -11.06 -10.99
N GLU A 445 15.42 -11.14 -11.62
CA GLU A 445 16.55 -11.96 -11.16
C GLU A 445 16.17 -13.39 -10.74
N GLY A 446 15.19 -14.00 -11.42
CA GLY A 446 14.70 -15.35 -11.14
C GLY A 446 13.55 -15.43 -10.14
N ALA A 447 13.15 -14.33 -9.50
CA ALA A 447 11.88 -14.22 -8.78
C ALA A 447 10.74 -13.87 -9.74
N TYR A 448 9.58 -14.53 -9.58
CA TYR A 448 8.41 -14.26 -10.40
C TYR A 448 7.40 -13.39 -9.66
N HIS A 449 6.99 -12.28 -10.28
CA HIS A 449 5.91 -11.44 -9.80
C HIS A 449 4.71 -11.56 -10.75
N VAL A 450 3.56 -11.99 -10.25
CA VAL A 450 2.33 -12.13 -11.02
C VAL A 450 1.30 -11.17 -10.43
N LYS A 451 0.65 -10.34 -11.26
CA LYS A 451 -0.37 -9.37 -10.84
C LYS A 451 -1.58 -9.43 -11.77
N ASP A 452 -2.79 -9.41 -11.21
CA ASP A 452 -4.03 -9.25 -12.00
C ASP A 452 -4.40 -7.77 -12.22
N GLN A 453 -5.41 -7.52 -13.04
CA GLN A 453 -5.89 -6.16 -13.33
C GLN A 453 -6.47 -5.45 -12.09
N ALA A 454 -7.01 -6.21 -11.13
CA ALA A 454 -7.53 -5.63 -9.89
C ALA A 454 -6.40 -5.21 -8.94
N GLY A 455 -5.20 -5.79 -9.08
CA GLY A 455 -4.03 -5.54 -8.24
C GLY A 455 -3.72 -6.64 -7.22
N ASN A 456 -4.41 -7.79 -7.27
CA ASN A 456 -3.99 -8.95 -6.47
C ASN A 456 -2.71 -9.51 -7.08
N SER A 457 -1.79 -9.96 -6.23
CA SER A 457 -0.47 -10.38 -6.68
C SER A 457 0.09 -11.56 -5.91
N ILE A 458 1.07 -12.22 -6.53
CA ILE A 458 2.00 -13.11 -5.83
C ILE A 458 3.44 -12.76 -6.22
N ARG A 459 4.36 -12.93 -5.28
CA ARG A 459 5.81 -12.93 -5.54
C ARG A 459 6.39 -14.26 -5.09
N VAL A 460 7.08 -14.94 -5.99
CA VAL A 460 7.70 -16.25 -5.75
C VAL A 460 9.21 -16.09 -5.87
N THR A 461 9.92 -16.22 -4.76
CA THR A 461 11.37 -16.02 -4.69
C THR A 461 12.06 -17.36 -4.43
N PRO A 462 12.78 -17.93 -5.42
CA PRO A 462 13.46 -19.20 -5.25
C PRO A 462 14.74 -19.06 -4.42
N ASN A 463 14.93 -19.95 -3.46
CA ASN A 463 16.16 -20.11 -2.70
C ASN A 463 16.87 -21.40 -3.14
N ARG A 464 17.80 -21.24 -4.09
CA ARG A 464 18.53 -22.35 -4.72
C ARG A 464 19.82 -22.70 -4.00
N THR A 465 20.26 -21.91 -3.02
CA THR A 465 21.47 -22.20 -2.25
C THR A 465 21.17 -22.97 -0.96
N ALA A 466 19.91 -22.93 -0.50
CA ALA A 466 19.41 -23.75 0.60
C ALA A 466 19.29 -25.23 0.22
N THR A 467 19.42 -26.09 1.24
CA THR A 467 19.15 -27.54 1.13
C THR A 467 18.12 -27.94 2.18
N PRO A 468 16.89 -28.30 1.78
CA PRO A 468 16.40 -28.41 0.40
C PRO A 468 16.19 -27.05 -0.29
N HIS A 469 16.22 -27.08 -1.62
CA HIS A 469 15.76 -25.95 -2.44
C HIS A 469 14.28 -25.68 -2.16
N HIS A 470 13.94 -24.40 -2.02
CA HIS A 470 12.59 -23.97 -1.70
C HIS A 470 12.25 -22.64 -2.35
N VAL A 471 11.01 -22.21 -2.18
CA VAL A 471 10.53 -20.89 -2.59
C VAL A 471 9.91 -20.17 -1.40
N ASN A 472 10.13 -18.87 -1.33
CA ASN A 472 9.36 -17.98 -0.47
C ASN A 472 8.20 -17.40 -1.29
N LEU A 473 7.06 -17.21 -0.65
CA LEU A 473 5.85 -16.68 -1.28
C LEU A 473 5.33 -15.49 -0.49
N ASP A 474 5.20 -14.35 -1.17
CA ASP A 474 4.40 -13.23 -0.70
C ASP A 474 3.11 -13.15 -1.53
N VAL A 475 1.97 -12.93 -0.88
CA VAL A 475 0.66 -12.77 -1.52
C VAL A 475 0.13 -11.38 -1.21
N GLY A 476 -0.23 -10.63 -2.26
CA GLY A 476 -0.75 -9.27 -2.16
C GLY A 476 -2.23 -9.17 -2.54
N LEU A 477 -2.96 -8.27 -1.87
CA LEU A 477 -4.37 -8.01 -2.13
C LEU A 477 -4.59 -6.62 -2.71
N ALA A 478 -5.50 -6.57 -3.69
CA ALA A 478 -6.02 -5.36 -4.29
C ALA A 478 -6.92 -4.55 -3.34
N THR A 479 -7.64 -5.21 -2.43
CA THR A 479 -8.64 -4.54 -1.60
C THR A 479 -8.54 -5.04 -0.17
N TRP A 480 -8.67 -4.14 0.79
CA TRP A 480 -8.63 -4.45 2.20
C TRP A 480 -9.54 -3.54 3.05
N PRO A 481 -10.32 -4.06 4.00
CA PRO A 481 -10.53 -5.48 4.30
C PRO A 481 -11.27 -6.21 3.18
N THR A 482 -10.93 -7.48 2.99
CA THR A 482 -11.68 -8.42 2.15
C THR A 482 -11.68 -9.80 2.81
N THR A 483 -12.70 -10.61 2.56
CA THR A 483 -12.74 -11.97 3.09
C THR A 483 -11.71 -12.83 2.35
N VAL A 484 -10.70 -13.29 3.08
CA VAL A 484 -9.71 -14.24 2.60
C VAL A 484 -9.90 -15.56 3.33
N ARG A 485 -9.96 -16.65 2.56
CA ARG A 485 -9.97 -18.03 3.09
C ARG A 485 -8.68 -18.76 2.69
N GLY A 486 -8.39 -19.89 3.31
CA GLY A 486 -7.11 -20.61 3.13
C GLY A 486 -6.22 -20.50 4.36
N LEU A 487 -5.02 -21.06 4.26
CA LEU A 487 -4.04 -21.04 5.36
C LEU A 487 -3.60 -19.61 5.75
N LEU A 488 -3.52 -18.68 4.79
CA LEU A 488 -3.18 -17.27 5.07
C LEU A 488 -4.40 -16.40 5.44
N GLY A 489 -5.60 -16.99 5.50
CA GLY A 489 -6.85 -16.29 5.80
C GLY A 489 -7.19 -16.23 7.30
N HIS A 490 -8.21 -15.45 7.62
CA HIS A 490 -8.80 -15.36 8.97
C HIS A 490 -10.30 -15.05 8.88
N PRO A 491 -11.09 -15.43 9.90
CA PRO A 491 -12.44 -14.91 10.03
C PRO A 491 -12.40 -13.44 10.50
N ASP A 492 -13.19 -12.58 9.87
CA ASP A 492 -13.47 -11.19 10.30
C ASP A 492 -12.24 -10.28 10.56
N ASN A 493 -11.12 -10.51 9.87
CA ASN A 493 -9.86 -9.79 10.12
C ASN A 493 -9.32 -9.94 11.54
N ASN A 494 -9.69 -11.02 12.22
CA ASN A 494 -9.26 -11.31 13.57
C ASN A 494 -7.92 -12.07 13.58
N PRO A 495 -6.79 -11.46 14.01
CA PRO A 495 -5.49 -12.13 14.10
C PRO A 495 -5.44 -13.23 15.18
N ALA A 496 -6.49 -13.38 15.99
CA ALA A 496 -6.58 -14.40 17.02
C ALA A 496 -7.26 -15.69 16.55
N ALA A 497 -7.59 -15.82 15.26
CA ALA A 497 -8.38 -16.93 14.76
C ALA A 497 -7.95 -17.41 13.37
N LEU A 498 -8.06 -18.72 13.16
CA LEU A 498 -7.99 -19.39 11.86
C LEU A 498 -9.38 -19.96 11.51
N GLN A 499 -9.67 -20.15 10.23
CA GLN A 499 -10.94 -20.74 9.79
C GLN A 499 -10.72 -21.90 8.83
N GLY A 500 -11.30 -23.06 9.13
CA GLY A 500 -11.32 -24.23 8.25
C GLY A 500 -12.17 -24.01 6.99
N LYS A 501 -12.01 -24.89 6.00
CA LYS A 501 -12.78 -24.83 4.75
C LYS A 501 -14.29 -25.04 4.95
N ASP A 502 -14.70 -25.67 6.04
CA ASP A 502 -16.10 -25.85 6.46
C ASP A 502 -16.67 -24.66 7.25
N GLY A 503 -15.84 -23.66 7.57
CA GLY A 503 -16.23 -22.49 8.35
C GLY A 503 -15.95 -22.61 9.85
N HIS A 504 -15.46 -23.76 10.34
CA HIS A 504 -15.08 -23.93 11.75
C HIS A 504 -13.95 -22.97 12.13
N VAL A 505 -14.09 -22.29 13.27
CA VAL A 505 -13.14 -21.29 13.75
C VAL A 505 -12.26 -21.86 14.86
N PHE A 506 -10.95 -21.74 14.69
CA PHE A 506 -9.93 -22.16 15.65
C PHE A 506 -9.30 -20.93 16.29
N TYR A 507 -9.40 -20.79 17.61
CA TYR A 507 -8.81 -19.67 18.33
C TYR A 507 -7.38 -19.99 18.79
N VAL A 508 -6.48 -19.03 18.65
CA VAL A 508 -5.08 -19.15 19.06
C VAL A 508 -4.97 -19.07 20.60
N PRO A 509 -4.19 -19.94 21.28
CA PRO A 509 -3.29 -20.93 20.69
C PRO A 509 -4.02 -22.17 20.13
N VAL A 510 -3.75 -22.50 18.87
CA VAL A 510 -4.30 -23.66 18.17
C VAL A 510 -3.46 -24.88 18.54
N SER A 511 -4.11 -25.97 18.96
CA SER A 511 -3.41 -27.20 19.32
C SER A 511 -2.78 -27.87 18.10
N PHE A 512 -1.72 -28.68 18.31
CA PHE A 512 -1.12 -29.48 17.24
C PHE A 512 -2.16 -30.35 16.52
N ASN A 513 -3.06 -30.98 17.28
CA ASN A 513 -4.11 -31.81 16.71
C ASN A 513 -5.06 -31.00 15.83
N ASP A 514 -5.53 -29.85 16.31
CA ASP A 514 -6.46 -29.04 15.54
C ASP A 514 -5.79 -28.46 14.30
N LEU A 515 -4.52 -28.05 14.41
CA LEU A 515 -3.76 -27.49 13.29
C LEU A 515 -3.51 -28.52 12.19
N TYR A 516 -3.03 -29.72 12.55
CA TYR A 516 -2.56 -30.72 11.58
C TYR A 516 -3.56 -31.81 11.23
N ASN A 517 -4.52 -32.13 12.09
CA ASN A 517 -5.53 -33.18 11.83
C ASN A 517 -6.89 -32.63 11.43
N VAL A 518 -7.17 -31.33 11.63
CA VAL A 518 -8.47 -30.73 11.29
C VAL A 518 -8.31 -29.56 10.32
N PHE A 519 -7.66 -28.47 10.74
CA PHE A 519 -7.50 -27.25 9.95
C PHE A 519 -6.70 -27.48 8.66
N GLY A 520 -5.47 -28.01 8.76
CA GLY A 520 -4.60 -28.27 7.61
C GLY A 520 -5.24 -29.18 6.56
N PRO A 521 -5.77 -30.36 6.94
CA PRO A 521 -6.48 -31.24 6.02
C PRO A 521 -7.69 -30.60 5.35
N SER A 522 -8.40 -29.69 6.03
CA SER A 522 -9.53 -28.96 5.42
C SER A 522 -9.11 -28.10 4.21
N TRP A 523 -7.86 -27.62 4.20
CA TRP A 523 -7.28 -26.78 3.14
C TRP A 523 -6.39 -27.53 2.15
N ARG A 524 -6.22 -28.85 2.34
CA ARG A 524 -5.49 -29.72 1.42
C ARG A 524 -6.22 -29.83 0.08
N VAL A 525 -5.46 -29.76 -1.00
CA VAL A 525 -5.98 -29.85 -2.37
C VAL A 525 -5.81 -31.27 -2.89
N ALA A 526 -6.87 -31.85 -3.44
CA ALA A 526 -6.80 -33.13 -4.11
C ALA A 526 -5.97 -33.00 -5.41
N PRO A 527 -5.16 -34.01 -5.79
CA PRO A 527 -4.31 -33.92 -6.99
C PRO A 527 -5.05 -33.52 -8.27
N ILE A 528 -6.29 -33.98 -8.45
CA ILE A 528 -7.13 -33.66 -9.63
C ILE A 528 -7.58 -32.19 -9.67
N ALA A 529 -7.63 -31.51 -8.53
CA ALA A 529 -8.07 -30.13 -8.38
C ALA A 529 -6.90 -29.14 -8.21
N SER A 530 -5.67 -29.65 -8.13
CA SER A 530 -4.48 -28.85 -7.86
C SER A 530 -4.11 -27.98 -9.06
N LEU A 531 -3.84 -26.69 -8.80
CA LEU A 531 -3.26 -25.78 -9.79
C LEU A 531 -1.80 -26.16 -10.12
N LEU A 532 -1.19 -27.01 -9.28
CA LEU A 532 0.19 -27.48 -9.37
C LEU A 532 0.31 -28.84 -10.09
N GLN A 533 -0.75 -29.30 -10.77
CA GLN A 533 -0.69 -30.46 -11.66
C GLN A 533 0.49 -30.44 -12.66
N PRO A 534 0.88 -29.29 -13.25
CA PRO A 534 2.03 -29.23 -14.16
C PRO A 534 3.40 -29.42 -13.48
N CYS A 535 3.46 -29.43 -12.15
CA CYS A 535 4.69 -29.55 -11.35
C CYS A 535 4.89 -30.98 -10.85
N ASN A 536 6.10 -31.33 -10.41
CA ASN A 536 6.39 -32.68 -9.92
C ASN A 536 5.64 -32.98 -8.62
N ALA A 537 4.95 -34.12 -8.56
CA ALA A 537 4.16 -34.51 -7.40
C ALA A 537 5.04 -34.74 -6.15
N VAL A 538 4.46 -34.50 -4.98
CA VAL A 538 5.09 -34.77 -3.66
C VAL A 538 4.21 -35.67 -2.81
N ALA A 539 4.83 -36.38 -1.88
CA ALA A 539 4.09 -37.14 -0.88
C ALA A 539 3.32 -36.18 0.05
N SER A 540 2.08 -36.53 0.34
CA SER A 540 1.27 -35.84 1.36
C SER A 540 1.51 -36.44 2.73
N GLY A 541 1.54 -35.60 3.76
CA GLY A 541 1.78 -36.03 5.13
C GLY A 541 1.52 -34.91 6.14
N ILE A 542 1.59 -35.30 7.41
CA ILE A 542 1.57 -34.41 8.58
C ILE A 542 2.84 -34.67 9.39
N PRO A 543 3.41 -33.67 10.07
CA PRO A 543 4.49 -33.91 11.01
C PRO A 543 4.04 -34.86 12.13
N SER A 544 4.97 -35.59 12.72
CA SER A 544 4.69 -36.52 13.83
C SER A 544 4.63 -35.82 15.20
N ALA A 545 5.27 -34.66 15.32
CA ALA A 545 5.31 -33.82 16.50
C ALA A 545 5.60 -32.36 16.08
N PRO A 546 5.31 -31.35 16.94
CA PRO A 546 5.78 -29.99 16.72
C PRO A 546 7.31 -29.96 16.58
N PHE A 547 7.82 -29.04 15.76
CA PHE A 547 9.25 -28.84 15.58
C PHE A 547 9.58 -27.35 15.72
N HIS A 548 10.26 -26.99 16.81
CA HIS A 548 10.65 -25.63 17.16
C HIS A 548 12.12 -25.59 17.61
N ILE A 549 12.61 -24.44 18.08
CA ILE A 549 14.03 -24.28 18.45
C ILE A 549 14.51 -25.22 19.56
N ASP A 550 13.61 -25.74 20.40
CA ASP A 550 13.91 -26.72 21.45
C ASP A 550 14.07 -28.15 20.93
N SER A 551 13.73 -28.38 19.66
CA SER A 551 13.96 -29.63 18.93
C SER A 551 15.39 -29.73 18.37
N LEU A 552 16.17 -28.65 18.43
CA LEU A 552 17.55 -28.58 17.97
C LEU A 552 18.53 -29.00 19.08
N ASP A 553 19.67 -29.59 18.71
CA ASP A 553 20.79 -29.72 19.65
C ASP A 553 21.41 -28.35 19.94
N TYR A 554 22.04 -28.23 21.11
CA TYR A 554 22.61 -26.96 21.58
C TYR A 554 23.58 -26.31 20.58
N TRP A 555 24.44 -27.09 19.93
CA TRP A 555 25.46 -26.53 19.04
C TRP A 555 24.87 -26.03 17.74
N THR A 556 23.90 -26.77 17.18
CA THR A 556 23.11 -26.32 16.02
C THR A 556 22.36 -25.04 16.33
N TRP A 557 21.64 -25.01 17.46
CA TRP A 557 20.91 -23.81 17.91
C TRP A 557 21.85 -22.61 18.09
N ALA A 558 22.94 -22.76 18.86
CA ALA A 558 23.85 -21.65 19.17
C ALA A 558 24.55 -21.09 17.92
N SER A 559 24.87 -21.97 16.96
CA SER A 559 25.44 -21.56 15.68
C SER A 559 24.44 -20.75 14.85
N ALA A 560 23.21 -21.25 14.70
CA ALA A 560 22.14 -20.59 13.96
C ALA A 560 21.73 -19.26 14.60
N ASP A 561 21.60 -19.22 15.94
CA ASP A 561 21.36 -18.00 16.69
C ASP A 561 22.44 -16.96 16.39
N ARG A 562 23.72 -17.31 16.47
CA ARG A 562 24.78 -16.34 16.15
C ARG A 562 24.66 -15.76 14.74
N VAL A 563 24.30 -16.56 13.74
CA VAL A 563 24.04 -16.08 12.37
C VAL A 563 22.91 -15.06 12.34
N CYS A 564 21.76 -15.39 12.94
CA CYS A 564 20.62 -14.47 13.01
C CYS A 564 20.98 -13.17 13.75
N GLN A 565 21.87 -13.22 14.76
CA GLN A 565 22.28 -12.07 15.59
C GLN A 565 23.11 -11.12 14.75
N ASN A 566 24.10 -11.69 14.06
CA ASN A 566 24.99 -10.95 13.17
C ASN A 566 24.22 -10.35 11.98
N ALA A 567 23.15 -11.00 11.53
CA ALA A 567 22.28 -10.47 10.48
C ALA A 567 21.33 -9.34 10.96
N GLY A 568 21.26 -9.05 12.26
CA GLY A 568 20.38 -8.02 12.81
C GLY A 568 18.90 -8.40 12.79
N VAL A 569 18.58 -9.69 12.87
CA VAL A 569 17.18 -10.17 12.89
C VAL A 569 16.46 -9.69 14.16
N PRO A 570 15.28 -9.04 14.05
CA PRO A 570 14.54 -8.55 15.20
C PRO A 570 14.16 -9.66 16.18
N PRO A 571 14.06 -9.38 17.50
CA PRO A 571 13.72 -10.39 18.51
C PRO A 571 12.43 -11.16 18.23
N ALA A 572 11.42 -10.50 17.64
CA ALA A 572 10.13 -11.11 17.32
C ALA A 572 10.20 -12.20 16.23
N TRP A 573 11.27 -12.19 15.42
CA TRP A 573 11.50 -13.15 14.32
C TRP A 573 12.63 -14.13 14.64
N ARG A 574 13.13 -14.08 15.87
CA ARG A 574 14.39 -14.71 16.23
C ARG A 574 14.33 -16.23 16.12
N ASP A 575 13.30 -16.81 16.72
CA ASP A 575 13.15 -18.26 16.80
C ASP A 575 12.90 -18.87 15.40
N SER A 576 12.09 -18.22 14.57
CA SER A 576 11.90 -18.60 13.16
C SER A 576 13.21 -18.56 12.37
N CYS A 577 13.99 -17.48 12.50
CA CYS A 577 15.28 -17.39 11.84
C CYS A 577 16.25 -18.50 12.28
N VAL A 578 16.30 -18.80 13.57
CA VAL A 578 17.16 -19.86 14.11
C VAL A 578 16.77 -21.21 13.53
N LEU A 579 15.46 -21.50 13.47
CA LEU A 579 14.95 -22.73 12.89
C LEU A 579 15.35 -22.84 11.42
N ASP A 580 15.13 -21.79 10.65
CA ASP A 580 15.47 -21.72 9.23
C ASP A 580 16.96 -21.90 8.94
N VAL A 581 17.83 -21.17 9.64
CA VAL A 581 19.28 -21.29 9.45
C VAL A 581 19.75 -22.71 9.78
N ALA A 582 19.17 -23.34 10.80
CA ALA A 582 19.49 -24.72 11.19
C ALA A 582 18.97 -25.75 10.17
N VAL A 583 17.70 -25.63 9.76
CA VAL A 583 17.00 -26.60 8.91
C VAL A 583 17.47 -26.50 7.46
N LEU A 584 17.55 -25.28 6.93
CA LEU A 584 17.87 -25.00 5.53
C LEU A 584 19.38 -25.00 5.24
N GLY A 585 20.19 -24.95 6.30
CA GLY A 585 21.65 -25.03 6.25
C GLY A 585 22.33 -23.85 5.55
N SER A 586 21.65 -22.69 5.48
CA SER A 586 22.14 -21.52 4.75
C SER A 586 22.05 -20.27 5.61
N ALA A 587 23.16 -19.54 5.75
CA ALA A 587 23.16 -18.24 6.40
C ALA A 587 22.31 -17.20 5.66
N ALA A 588 22.09 -17.39 4.35
CA ALA A 588 21.18 -16.55 3.56
C ALA A 588 19.72 -16.67 4.05
N ALA A 589 19.36 -17.72 4.77
CA ALA A 589 18.03 -17.85 5.37
C ALA A 589 17.77 -16.79 6.45
N ALA A 590 18.79 -16.14 7.03
CA ALA A 590 18.57 -15.04 7.96
C ALA A 590 18.08 -13.75 7.28
N ALA A 591 18.45 -13.54 6.01
CA ALA A 591 18.14 -12.30 5.29
C ALA A 591 16.63 -12.08 5.15
N VAL A 592 15.86 -13.16 5.04
CA VAL A 592 14.39 -13.08 4.88
C VAL A 592 13.67 -12.58 6.14
N TYR A 593 14.34 -12.40 7.27
CA TYR A 593 13.76 -11.87 8.51
C TYR A 593 14.15 -10.43 8.82
N VAL A 594 15.22 -9.93 8.20
CA VAL A 594 15.68 -8.56 8.41
C VAL A 594 14.59 -7.56 7.99
N GLY A 595 14.38 -6.53 8.82
CA GLY A 595 13.42 -5.45 8.58
C GLY A 595 11.94 -5.81 8.67
N ARG A 596 11.57 -7.02 9.09
CA ARG A 596 10.15 -7.39 9.27
C ARG A 596 9.56 -6.72 10.52
N GLU A 597 8.36 -6.16 10.41
CA GLU A 597 7.55 -5.80 11.58
C GLU A 597 7.26 -7.07 12.40
N PRO A 598 7.15 -6.98 13.73
CA PRO A 598 6.65 -8.07 14.55
C PRO A 598 5.27 -8.56 14.07
N PRO A 599 4.99 -9.87 14.15
CA PRO A 599 3.64 -10.36 13.92
C PRO A 599 2.68 -9.73 14.94
N VAL A 600 1.44 -9.48 14.52
CA VAL A 600 0.37 -8.96 15.41
C VAL A 600 0.11 -9.97 16.53
N ARG A 601 0.15 -11.26 16.18
CA ARG A 601 0.03 -12.36 17.13
C ARG A 601 0.89 -13.53 16.68
N ASP A 602 1.42 -14.27 17.64
CA ASP A 602 2.21 -15.47 17.39
C ASP A 602 1.53 -16.67 18.05
N ASN A 603 1.23 -17.72 17.26
CA ASN A 603 0.68 -18.99 17.73
C ASN A 603 1.78 -19.96 18.17
N ASN A 604 3.03 -19.73 17.76
CA ASN A 604 4.11 -20.63 18.08
C ASN A 604 4.37 -20.62 19.59
N PRO A 605 4.58 -21.80 20.21
CA PRO A 605 4.80 -21.88 21.63
C PRO A 605 6.11 -21.16 21.99
N ARG A 606 6.09 -20.39 23.09
CA ARG A 606 7.32 -19.83 23.66
C ARG A 606 8.12 -20.95 24.32
N VAL A 607 8.98 -21.59 23.55
CA VAL A 607 9.87 -22.64 24.02
C VAL A 607 11.19 -22.05 24.55
N ARG A 608 11.93 -22.84 25.34
CA ARG A 608 13.25 -22.45 25.83
C ARG A 608 14.32 -22.99 24.87
N PRO A 609 15.39 -22.22 24.59
CA PRO A 609 16.54 -22.76 23.90
C PRO A 609 17.09 -24.05 24.53
N PRO A 610 17.67 -24.96 23.75
CA PRO A 610 18.40 -26.09 24.28
C PRO A 610 19.53 -25.60 25.19
N CYS A 611 19.77 -26.30 26.30
CA CYS A 611 20.81 -25.94 27.25
C CYS A 611 22.17 -26.53 26.82
N SER A 612 23.26 -25.85 27.19
CA SER A 612 24.62 -26.37 26.98
C SER A 612 24.81 -27.70 27.73
N PRO A 613 25.53 -28.68 27.15
CA PRO A 613 25.89 -29.91 27.86
C PRO A 613 26.56 -29.68 29.23
N ALA A 614 27.25 -28.55 29.42
CA ALA A 614 27.89 -28.19 30.69
C ALA A 614 26.96 -27.47 31.69
N GLY A 615 25.79 -26.98 31.24
CA GLY A 615 24.86 -26.18 32.03
C GLY A 615 23.62 -26.91 32.55
N CYS A 616 23.35 -28.14 32.07
CA CYS A 616 22.17 -28.93 32.48
C CYS A 616 22.33 -29.66 33.82
N SER A 617 23.51 -29.70 34.41
CA SER A 617 23.76 -30.53 35.60
C SER A 617 23.54 -29.82 36.94
N LEU A 618 23.20 -28.53 36.95
CA LEU A 618 23.09 -27.76 38.20
C LEU A 618 21.77 -26.97 38.27
N SER A 619 20.90 -27.46 39.15
CA SER A 619 19.57 -26.97 39.57
C SER A 619 18.47 -26.94 38.52
N GLY A 620 17.45 -27.79 38.71
CA GLY A 620 16.17 -27.79 37.99
C GLY A 620 15.31 -26.53 38.13
N GLN A 621 15.92 -25.39 38.45
CA GLN A 621 15.39 -24.06 38.27
C GLN A 621 16.55 -23.15 37.85
N GLN A 622 16.39 -22.49 36.71
CA GLN A 622 17.26 -21.44 36.17
C GLN A 622 16.44 -20.16 35.90
N PRO A 623 17.09 -18.98 35.96
CA PRO A 623 16.47 -17.69 36.31
C PRO A 623 15.53 -17.14 35.22
N PRO A 624 14.64 -16.18 35.58
CA PRO A 624 13.68 -15.61 34.66
C PRO A 624 14.35 -14.71 33.61
N ARG A 625 13.67 -14.57 32.47
CA ARG A 625 14.04 -13.68 31.35
C ARG A 625 14.17 -12.23 31.80
#